data_AF-A0A534VUF4-F1
#
_entry.id   AF-A0A534VUF4-F1
#
_cell.length_a   1.000
_cell.length_b   1.000
_cell.length_c   1.000
_cell.angle_alpha   90.00
_cell.angle_beta   90.00
_cell.angle_gamma   90.00
#
_symmetry.space_group_name_H-M   'P 1'
#
loop_
_entity.id
_entity.type
_entity.pdbx_description
1 polymer ?
#
loop_
_entity_poly.entity_id
_entity_poly.type
_entity_poly.pdbx_seq_one_letter_code
_entity_poly.pdbx_strand_id
1 'polypeptide(L)'
;WGDIGCFSLQGVKAVSGGEAGIAVTNDPLLFDRMLVLGHYGRLKHGQAKSSFATDHISLGLKYRPHVYAILLALGTLSRLDELNRRRRRNYEILGAELAGCRAVQPIETTPEANRGGFLEFIVRY
;
A
#
# COMPACT_ATOMS: atom_id res chain seq x y z
N TRP A 1 8.69 7.83 9.93
CA TRP A 1 7.30 7.50 9.54
C TRP A 1 6.64 8.73 8.95
N GLY A 2 5.63 8.57 8.09
CA GLY A 2 4.91 9.69 7.47
C GLY A 2 3.49 9.86 8.04
N ASP A 3 2.89 11.02 7.80
CA ASP A 3 1.54 11.34 8.30
C ASP A 3 0.43 10.59 7.55
N ILE A 4 0.65 10.29 6.27
CA ILE A 4 -0.26 9.50 5.41
C ILE A 4 0.56 8.46 4.64
N GLY A 5 0.14 7.20 4.71
CA GLY A 5 0.66 6.12 3.88
C GLY A 5 -0.28 5.83 2.71
N CYS A 6 0.24 5.78 1.49
CA CYS A 6 -0.53 5.48 0.28
C CYS A 6 -0.01 4.20 -0.38
N PHE A 7 -0.92 3.31 -0.77
CA PHE A 7 -0.59 2.03 -1.38
C PHE A 7 -1.40 1.81 -2.64
N SER A 8 -0.71 1.41 -3.70
CA SER A 8 -1.35 0.91 -4.93
C SER A 8 -1.79 -0.53 -4.73
N LEU A 9 -3.00 -0.84 -5.20
CA LEU A 9 -3.57 -2.19 -5.23
C LEU A 9 -3.78 -2.65 -6.69
N GLN A 10 -2.92 -2.18 -7.60
CA GLN A 10 -2.94 -2.56 -8.99
C GLN A 10 -2.59 -4.05 -9.17
N GLY A 11 -3.03 -4.65 -10.28
CA GLY A 11 -2.84 -6.05 -10.67
C GLY A 11 -1.61 -6.76 -10.13
N VAL A 12 -0.40 -6.23 -10.35
CA VAL A 12 0.86 -6.93 -10.02
C VAL A 12 1.35 -6.70 -8.57
N LYS A 13 0.63 -5.94 -7.76
CA LYS A 13 1.02 -5.62 -6.39
C LYS A 13 0.79 -6.82 -5.46
N ALA A 14 1.54 -6.86 -4.37
CA ALA A 14 1.49 -7.98 -3.40
C ALA A 14 0.10 -8.18 -2.80
N VAL A 15 -0.64 -7.08 -2.60
CA VAL A 15 -2.09 -7.05 -2.36
C VAL A 15 -2.70 -6.34 -3.55
N SER A 16 -3.70 -6.96 -4.19
CA SER A 16 -4.24 -6.48 -5.45
C SER A 16 -5.75 -6.58 -5.49
N GLY A 17 -6.38 -5.51 -5.95
CA GLY A 17 -7.80 -5.42 -6.28
C GLY A 17 -8.07 -5.34 -7.78
N GLY A 18 -7.07 -5.67 -8.61
CA GLY A 18 -7.08 -5.35 -10.05
C GLY A 18 -6.72 -3.88 -10.28
N GLU A 19 -7.65 -2.97 -9.94
CA GLU A 19 -7.42 -1.51 -9.94
C GLU A 19 -8.04 -0.89 -8.68
N ALA A 20 -7.19 -0.42 -7.76
CA ALA A 20 -7.58 0.30 -6.56
C ALA A 20 -6.37 0.97 -5.89
N GLY A 21 -6.63 1.79 -4.88
CA GLY A 21 -5.64 2.32 -3.95
C GLY A 21 -6.21 2.42 -2.54
N ILE A 22 -5.32 2.47 -1.56
CA ILE A 22 -5.67 2.69 -0.16
C ILE A 22 -4.74 3.75 0.44
N ALA A 23 -5.32 4.64 1.24
CA ALA A 23 -4.59 5.59 2.06
C ALA A 23 -4.91 5.34 3.53
N VAL A 24 -3.90 5.45 4.40
CA VAL A 24 -4.01 5.23 5.85
C VAL A 24 -3.36 6.38 6.61
N THR A 25 -3.87 6.69 7.79
CA THR A 25 -3.28 7.67 8.71
C THR A 25 -3.67 7.31 10.15
N ASN A 26 -2.85 7.73 11.10
CA ASN A 26 -3.18 7.69 12.53
C ASN A 26 -3.74 9.04 13.04
N ASP A 27 -3.70 10.10 12.22
CA ASP A 27 -4.27 11.39 12.61
C ASP A 27 -5.74 11.47 12.21
N PRO A 28 -6.68 11.51 13.17
CA PRO A 28 -8.11 11.62 12.88
C PRO A 28 -8.49 12.89 12.11
N LEU A 29 -7.71 13.97 12.18
CA LEU A 29 -7.95 15.17 11.37
C LEU A 29 -7.60 14.93 9.90
N LEU A 30 -6.47 14.26 9.63
CA LEU A 30 -6.08 13.88 8.27
C LEU A 30 -7.04 12.84 7.70
N PHE A 31 -7.55 11.93 8.53
CA PHE A 31 -8.57 10.97 8.12
C PHE A 31 -9.82 11.68 7.58
N ASP A 32 -10.37 12.62 8.34
CA ASP A 32 -11.52 13.42 7.90
C ASP A 32 -11.21 14.19 6.61
N ARG A 33 -10.00 14.77 6.48
CA ARG A 33 -9.58 15.46 5.25
C ARG A 33 -9.52 14.54 4.04
N MET A 34 -9.01 13.31 4.20
CA MET A 34 -9.02 12.30 3.13
C MET A 34 -10.46 11.91 2.74
N LEU A 35 -11.35 11.78 3.72
CA LEU A 35 -12.75 11.47 3.49
C LEU A 35 -13.45 12.54 2.66
N VAL A 36 -13.38 13.81 3.06
CA VAL A 36 -14.04 14.92 2.33
C VAL A 36 -13.49 15.10 0.91
N LEU A 37 -12.22 14.77 0.69
CA LEU A 37 -11.58 14.79 -0.62
C LEU A 37 -12.04 13.65 -1.55
N GLY A 38 -12.24 12.43 -1.02
CA GLY A 38 -12.54 11.24 -1.82
C GLY A 38 -14.01 10.80 -1.87
N HIS A 39 -14.84 11.31 -0.96
CA HIS A 39 -16.26 10.94 -0.80
C HIS A 39 -17.22 12.06 -1.23
N TYR A 40 -16.91 12.72 -2.36
CA TYR A 40 -17.82 13.69 -2.97
C TYR A 40 -19.26 13.13 -3.07
N GLY A 41 -20.24 13.94 -2.64
CA GLY A 41 -21.67 13.62 -2.69
C GLY A 41 -22.16 12.65 -1.61
N ARG A 42 -21.40 12.38 -0.54
CA ARG A 42 -21.79 11.37 0.48
C ARG A 42 -21.74 11.81 1.93
N LEU A 43 -20.84 12.72 2.30
CA LEU A 43 -20.58 13.03 3.71
C LEU A 43 -21.10 14.42 4.05
N LYS A 44 -21.79 14.51 5.19
CA LYS A 44 -22.13 15.79 5.79
C LYS A 44 -21.13 16.27 6.84
N HIS A 45 -20.49 15.34 7.53
CA HIS A 45 -19.55 15.65 8.61
C HIS A 45 -18.37 14.69 8.59
N GLY A 46 -17.25 15.14 9.15
CA GLY A 46 -16.12 14.26 9.47
C GLY A 46 -16.54 13.12 10.39
N GLN A 47 -15.95 11.95 10.20
CA GLN A 47 -16.32 10.73 10.90
C GLN A 47 -15.46 10.46 12.15
N ALA A 48 -14.23 10.98 12.20
CA ALA A 48 -13.32 10.75 13.33
C ALA A 48 -13.23 11.95 14.27
N LYS A 49 -13.15 13.18 13.75
CA LYS A 49 -13.05 14.41 14.54
C LYS A 49 -14.18 15.40 14.27
N SER A 50 -15.11 15.06 13.37
CA SER A 50 -16.14 15.99 12.88
C SER A 50 -15.55 17.33 12.43
N SER A 51 -14.37 17.28 11.81
CA SER A 51 -13.55 18.47 11.51
C SER A 51 -14.05 19.33 10.34
N PHE A 52 -15.10 18.88 9.64
CA PHE A 52 -15.77 19.63 8.59
C PHE A 52 -17.29 19.41 8.67
N ALA A 53 -18.03 20.35 8.08
CA ALA A 53 -19.45 20.21 7.79
C ALA A 53 -19.72 20.64 6.34
N THR A 54 -20.41 19.81 5.58
CA THR A 54 -20.75 20.01 4.16
C THR A 54 -22.21 19.61 3.94
N ASP A 55 -22.90 20.21 2.98
CA ASP A 55 -24.21 19.67 2.54
C ASP A 55 -24.01 18.66 1.40
N HIS A 56 -23.25 17.60 1.69
CA HIS A 56 -22.79 16.56 0.74
C HIS A 56 -21.85 17.02 -0.38
N ILE A 57 -21.71 18.32 -0.60
CA ILE A 57 -20.84 18.90 -1.63
C ILE A 57 -19.50 19.31 -1.01
N SER A 58 -18.41 18.89 -1.64
CA SER A 58 -17.04 19.30 -1.34
C SER A 58 -16.28 19.63 -2.63
N LEU A 59 -15.09 20.22 -2.53
CA LEU A 59 -14.20 20.41 -3.69
C LEU A 59 -13.46 19.12 -4.09
N GLY A 60 -13.81 17.99 -3.48
CA GLY A 60 -13.20 16.69 -3.76
C GLY A 60 -13.78 15.98 -4.98
N LEU A 61 -13.17 14.85 -5.33
CA LEU A 61 -13.62 13.97 -6.42
C LEU A 61 -14.06 12.61 -5.89
N LYS A 62 -14.69 11.81 -6.75
CA LYS A 62 -15.04 10.41 -6.43
C LYS A 62 -13.81 9.51 -6.59
N TYR A 63 -13.03 9.35 -5.52
CA TYR A 63 -11.88 8.43 -5.45
C TYR A 63 -12.21 7.06 -4.86
N ARG A 64 -13.50 6.80 -4.57
CA ARG A 64 -13.95 5.54 -4.00
C ARG A 64 -13.74 4.36 -4.97
N PRO A 65 -13.08 3.27 -4.56
CA PRO A 65 -12.94 2.08 -5.37
C PRO A 65 -14.29 1.35 -5.50
N HIS A 66 -14.44 0.55 -6.56
CA HIS A 66 -15.61 -0.33 -6.67
C HIS A 66 -15.52 -1.52 -5.71
N VAL A 67 -16.67 -2.06 -5.29
CA VAL A 67 -16.74 -3.12 -4.26
C VAL A 67 -15.97 -4.39 -4.63
N TYR A 68 -15.98 -4.77 -5.92
CA TYR A 68 -15.28 -5.98 -6.39
C TYR A 68 -13.76 -5.90 -6.20
N ALA A 69 -13.15 -4.73 -6.39
CA ALA A 69 -11.70 -4.52 -6.16
C ALA A 69 -11.38 -4.74 -4.69
N ILE A 70 -12.25 -4.27 -3.79
CA ILE A 70 -12.03 -4.43 -2.35
C ILE A 70 -12.17 -5.89 -1.95
N LEU A 71 -13.14 -6.63 -2.49
CA LEU A 71 -13.28 -8.06 -2.24
C LEU A 71 -12.06 -8.86 -2.73
N LEU A 72 -11.54 -8.55 -3.92
CA LEU A 72 -10.32 -9.14 -4.45
C LEU A 72 -9.09 -8.80 -3.59
N ALA A 73 -8.97 -7.54 -3.17
CA ALA A 73 -7.90 -7.07 -2.30
C ALA A 73 -7.93 -7.75 -0.93
N LEU A 74 -9.12 -7.96 -0.34
CA LEU A 74 -9.27 -8.70 0.92
C LEU A 74 -8.80 -10.16 0.78
N GLY A 75 -9.19 -10.82 -0.33
CA GLY A 75 -8.72 -12.16 -0.64
C GLY A 75 -7.20 -12.25 -0.73
N THR A 76 -6.56 -11.34 -1.48
CA THR A 76 -5.09 -11.33 -1.61
C THR A 76 -4.39 -10.94 -0.32
N LEU A 77 -4.93 -9.99 0.44
CA LEU A 77 -4.40 -9.55 1.74
C LEU A 77 -4.36 -10.69 2.76
N SER A 78 -5.37 -11.56 2.78
CA SER A 78 -5.42 -12.71 3.70
C SER A 78 -4.24 -13.68 3.55
N ARG A 79 -3.55 -13.64 2.41
CA ARG A 79 -2.40 -14.50 2.09
C ARG A 79 -1.07 -13.75 2.14
N LEU A 80 -1.08 -12.46 2.47
CA LEU A 80 0.09 -11.59 2.35
C LEU A 80 1.28 -12.11 3.17
N ASP A 81 1.07 -12.51 4.42
CA ASP A 81 2.14 -12.99 5.30
C ASP A 81 2.78 -14.28 4.77
N GLU A 82 1.95 -15.22 4.31
CA GLU A 82 2.41 -16.47 3.70
C GLU A 82 3.27 -16.19 2.47
N LEU A 83 2.79 -15.33 1.56
CA LEU A 83 3.46 -14.99 0.32
C LEU A 83 4.75 -14.20 0.57
N ASN A 84 4.75 -13.26 1.52
CA ASN A 84 5.94 -12.50 1.92
C ASN A 84 7.00 -13.39 2.53
N ARG A 85 6.64 -14.38 3.36
CA ARG A 85 7.59 -15.36 3.89
C ARG A 85 8.26 -16.16 2.77
N ARG A 86 7.49 -16.62 1.78
CA ARG A 86 8.03 -17.35 0.62
C ARG A 86 8.97 -16.46 -0.20
N ARG A 87 8.58 -15.21 -0.47
CA ARG A 87 9.41 -14.25 -1.22
C ARG A 87 10.69 -13.88 -0.47
N ARG A 88 10.62 -13.69 0.85
CA ARG A 88 11.80 -13.45 1.70
C ARG A 88 12.80 -14.58 1.58
N ARG A 89 12.36 -15.84 1.73
CA ARG A 89 13.22 -17.01 1.56
C ARG A 89 13.90 -17.03 0.19
N ASN A 90 13.15 -16.76 -0.88
CA ASN A 90 13.73 -16.72 -2.22
C ASN A 90 14.73 -15.56 -2.38
N TYR A 91 14.47 -14.40 -1.77
CA TYR A 91 15.37 -13.27 -1.76
C TYR A 91 16.69 -13.61 -1.05
N GLU A 92 16.62 -14.30 0.09
CA GLU A 92 17.80 -14.75 0.86
C GLU A 92 18.65 -15.75 0.06
N ILE A 93 18.02 -16.72 -0.59
CA ILE A 93 18.71 -17.69 -1.48
C ILE A 93 19.41 -16.93 -2.61
N LEU A 94 18.68 -16.11 -3.37
CA LEU A 94 19.25 -15.37 -4.50
C LEU A 94 20.36 -14.42 -4.05
N GLY A 95 20.19 -13.75 -2.91
CA GLY A 95 21.21 -12.87 -2.34
C GLY A 95 22.49 -13.61 -1.99
N ALA A 96 22.39 -14.78 -1.36
CA ALA A 96 23.54 -15.60 -0.98
C ALA A 96 24.27 -16.17 -2.20
N GLU A 97 23.54 -16.77 -3.15
CA GLU A 97 24.14 -17.41 -4.33
C GLU A 97 24.80 -16.40 -5.28
N LEU A 98 24.29 -15.17 -5.34
CA LEU A 98 24.82 -14.12 -6.21
C LEU A 98 25.88 -13.24 -5.55
N ALA A 99 26.11 -13.35 -4.23
CA ALA A 99 27.06 -12.49 -3.51
C ALA A 99 28.50 -12.57 -4.04
N GLY A 100 28.91 -13.74 -4.55
CA GLY A 100 30.24 -13.96 -5.14
C GLY A 100 30.32 -13.73 -6.65
N CYS A 101 29.21 -13.36 -7.31
CA CYS A 101 29.18 -13.18 -8.76
C CYS A 101 29.94 -11.91 -9.17
N ARG A 102 30.88 -12.03 -10.11
CA ARG A 102 31.64 -10.85 -10.62
C ARG A 102 30.83 -9.97 -11.58
N ALA A 103 29.78 -10.53 -12.17
CA ALA A 103 28.99 -9.84 -13.19
C ALA A 103 27.77 -9.10 -12.62
N VAL A 104 27.31 -9.44 -11.41
CA VAL A 104 26.18 -8.78 -10.77
C VAL A 104 26.38 -8.70 -9.26
N GLN A 105 25.83 -7.66 -8.64
CA GLN A 105 25.85 -7.47 -7.19
C GLN A 105 24.41 -7.31 -6.64
N PRO A 106 23.94 -8.19 -5.73
CA PRO A 106 22.67 -8.02 -5.06
C PRO A 106 22.59 -6.74 -4.23
N ILE A 107 21.40 -6.13 -4.13
CA ILE A 107 21.18 -4.98 -3.26
C ILE A 107 20.94 -5.45 -1.82
N GLU A 108 21.87 -5.15 -0.92
CA GLU A 108 21.73 -5.43 0.50
C GLU A 108 20.60 -4.62 1.17
N THR A 109 20.06 -5.17 2.25
CA THR A 109 19.11 -4.44 3.10
C THR A 109 19.90 -3.51 4.00
N THR A 110 19.50 -2.25 4.13
CA THR A 110 20.14 -1.31 5.07
C THR A 110 20.06 -1.84 6.50
N PRO A 111 21.10 -1.65 7.34
CA PRO A 111 21.21 -2.31 8.66
C PRO A 111 20.02 -2.12 9.61
N GLU A 112 19.35 -0.97 9.55
CA GLU A 112 18.19 -0.64 10.41
C GLU A 112 16.83 -0.94 9.75
N ALA A 113 16.84 -1.43 8.51
CA ALA A 113 15.63 -1.69 7.75
C ALA A 113 15.24 -3.17 7.77
N ASN A 114 13.93 -3.42 7.88
CA ASN A 114 13.37 -4.72 7.56
C ASN A 114 12.89 -4.72 6.12
N ARG A 115 13.42 -5.62 5.28
CA ARG A 115 12.97 -5.73 3.89
C ARG A 115 11.52 -6.18 3.82
N GLY A 116 10.72 -5.40 3.11
CA GLY A 116 9.30 -5.67 2.83
C GLY A 116 8.94 -5.42 1.38
N GLY A 117 7.67 -5.66 1.04
CA GLY A 117 7.10 -5.42 -0.29
C GLY A 117 7.44 -6.48 -1.34
N PHE A 118 8.70 -6.93 -1.40
CA PHE A 118 9.20 -8.01 -2.27
C PHE A 118 8.64 -7.99 -3.70
N LEU A 119 8.52 -6.80 -4.31
CA LEU A 119 7.98 -6.66 -5.65
C LEU A 119 8.95 -7.20 -6.70
N GLU A 120 10.23 -6.87 -6.53
CA GLU A 120 11.31 -7.20 -7.47
C GLU A 120 12.57 -7.64 -6.70
N PHE A 121 13.40 -8.44 -7.37
CA PHE A 121 14.77 -8.70 -6.95
C PHE A 121 15.71 -7.86 -7.81
N ILE A 122 16.29 -6.82 -7.23
CA ILE A 122 17.12 -5.85 -7.95
C ILE A 122 18.60 -6.21 -7.74
N VAL A 123 19.38 -6.15 -8.82
CA VAL A 123 20.83 -6.31 -8.84
C VAL A 123 21.49 -5.12 -9.54
N ARG A 124 22.76 -4.88 -9.24
CA ARG A 124 23.67 -4.03 -10.02
C ARG A 124 24.47 -4.91 -10.96
N TYR A 125 24.90 -4.38 -12.10
CA TYR A 125 25.75 -5.05 -13.09
C TYR A 125 26.78 -4.07 -13.64
#